data_AF-A0A0F2NZ68-F1
#
_entry.id   AF-A0A0F2NZ68-F1
#
_cell.length_a   1.000
_cell.length_b   1.000
_cell.length_c   1.000
_cell.angle_alpha   90.00
_cell.angle_beta   90.00
_cell.angle_gamma   90.00
#
_symmetry.space_group_name_H-M   'P 1'
#
loop_
_entity.id
_entity.type
_entity.pdbx_description
1 polymer ?
#
loop_
_entity_poly.entity_id
_entity_poly.type
_entity_poly.pdbx_seq_one_letter_code
_entity_poly.pdbx_strand_id
1 'polypeptide(L)'
;MQNLTQIGNQTFYHAPSSGVGNLSIDLDNTAIIVAQDKLLTNINWIKNQLKNKVVNVIMVGEHLNDFVPEIQERNVLLFAVNSFSEGVQLAVKSHRIIDNVICFCDDKSLMDFSNISEE
;
A
#
# COMPACT_ATOMS: atom_id res chain seq x y z
N MET A 1 -5.62 -0.48 -12.74
CA MET A 1 -4.52 0.21 -12.04
C MET A 1 -3.98 1.30 -12.94
N GLN A 2 -3.66 2.48 -12.39
CA GLN A 2 -3.04 3.58 -13.14
C GLN A 2 -1.67 3.86 -12.53
N ASN A 3 -0.62 3.97 -13.35
CA ASN A 3 0.65 4.52 -12.88
C ASN A 3 0.40 5.97 -12.45
N LEU A 4 0.76 6.30 -11.21
CA LEU A 4 0.63 7.64 -10.65
C LEU A 4 1.87 8.47 -10.91
N THR A 5 3.02 7.92 -10.53
CA THR A 5 4.32 8.57 -10.62
C THR A 5 5.44 7.55 -10.42
N GLN A 6 6.66 7.96 -10.72
CA GLN A 6 7.88 7.22 -10.41
C GLN A 6 8.80 8.14 -9.59
N ILE A 7 9.34 7.60 -8.49
CA ILE A 7 10.27 8.29 -7.58
C ILE A 7 11.50 7.39 -7.46
N GLY A 8 12.63 7.85 -7.98
CA GLY A 8 13.79 6.98 -8.22
C GLY A 8 13.44 5.72 -9.02
N ASN A 9 13.72 4.54 -8.46
CA ASN A 9 13.38 3.24 -9.04
C ASN A 9 12.00 2.71 -8.60
N GLN A 10 11.31 3.44 -7.71
CA GLN A 10 10.05 3.01 -7.14
C GLN A 10 8.87 3.52 -7.99
N THR A 11 7.96 2.61 -8.36
CA THR A 11 6.75 2.95 -9.12
C THR A 11 5.51 2.98 -8.23
N PHE A 12 4.78 4.09 -8.26
CA PHE A 12 3.53 4.27 -7.52
C PHE A 12 2.33 4.00 -8.41
N TYR A 13 1.39 3.24 -7.89
CA TYR A 13 0.18 2.86 -8.59
C TYR A 13 -1.06 3.24 -7.82
N HIS A 14 -2.07 3.72 -8.54
CA HIS A 14 -3.42 3.89 -8.02
C HIS A 14 -4.26 2.65 -8.32
N ALA A 15 -4.83 2.08 -7.26
CA ALA A 15 -5.80 1.01 -7.36
C ALA A 15 -7.15 1.49 -6.80
N PRO A 16 -8.11 1.88 -7.67
CA PRO A 16 -9.46 2.16 -7.22
C PRO A 16 -10.13 0.88 -6.73
N SER A 17 -10.95 1.00 -5.70
CA SER A 17 -11.62 -0.09 -4.98
C SER A 17 -12.42 -1.04 -5.90
N SER A 18 -12.91 -0.53 -7.04
CA SER A 18 -13.69 -1.29 -8.02
C SER A 18 -12.87 -2.12 -9.03
N GLY A 19 -11.54 -1.99 -9.04
CA GLY A 19 -10.68 -2.54 -10.10
C GLY A 19 -9.66 -3.59 -9.66
N VAL A 20 -9.71 -4.03 -8.40
CA VAL A 20 -8.60 -4.72 -7.73
C VAL A 20 -8.60 -6.23 -7.99
N GLY A 21 -9.78 -6.84 -8.13
CA GLY A 21 -9.94 -8.30 -8.29
C GLY A 21 -9.30 -8.90 -9.53
N ASN A 22 -9.03 -8.11 -10.57
CA ASN A 22 -8.46 -8.56 -11.85
C ASN A 22 -6.95 -8.24 -11.99
N LEU A 23 -6.29 -7.78 -10.92
CA LEU A 23 -4.88 -7.42 -10.97
C LEU A 23 -3.99 -8.67 -10.92
N SER A 24 -3.26 -8.92 -12.02
CA SER A 24 -2.11 -9.82 -12.07
C SER A 24 -0.86 -8.95 -11.96
N ILE A 25 -0.30 -8.85 -10.75
CA ILE A 25 0.92 -8.07 -10.47
C ILE A 25 1.88 -9.00 -9.75
N ASP A 26 3.13 -9.01 -10.19
CA ASP A 26 4.21 -9.63 -9.42
C ASP A 26 4.54 -8.71 -8.25
N LEU A 27 4.25 -9.17 -7.03
CA LEU A 27 4.36 -8.38 -5.81
C LEU A 27 5.72 -8.50 -5.14
N ASP A 28 6.76 -8.87 -5.89
CA ASP A 28 8.12 -8.78 -5.38
C ASP A 28 8.40 -7.34 -4.94
N ASN A 29 9.00 -7.20 -3.75
CA ASN A 29 9.38 -5.91 -3.18
C ASN A 29 8.24 -4.87 -3.23
N THR A 30 7.02 -5.26 -2.88
CA THR A 30 5.85 -4.37 -2.97
C THR A 30 5.39 -3.87 -1.61
N ALA A 31 5.05 -2.58 -1.55
CA ALA A 31 4.32 -1.97 -0.45
C ALA A 31 2.85 -1.72 -0.84
N ILE A 32 1.94 -1.90 0.11
CA ILE A 32 0.52 -1.58 -0.05
C ILE A 32 0.17 -0.48 0.95
N ILE A 33 -0.23 0.69 0.44
CA ILE A 33 -0.77 1.79 1.27
C ILE A 33 -2.30 1.73 1.18
N VAL A 34 -2.97 1.54 2.31
CA VAL A 34 -4.43 1.39 2.35
C VAL A 34 -5.06 2.38 3.32
N ALA A 35 -6.00 3.17 2.81
CA ALA A 35 -6.88 3.98 3.65
C ALA A 35 -7.86 3.07 4.40
N GLN A 36 -8.15 3.39 5.66
CA GLN A 36 -9.00 2.58 6.53
C GLN A 36 -10.36 2.25 5.91
N ASP A 37 -11.02 3.22 5.28
CA ASP A 37 -12.32 3.06 4.63
C ASP A 37 -12.28 2.09 3.43
N LYS A 38 -11.08 1.83 2.88
CA LYS A 38 -10.85 0.91 1.75
C LYS A 38 -10.38 -0.45 2.18
N LEU A 39 -10.02 -0.62 3.45
CA LEU A 39 -9.47 -1.87 3.93
C LEU A 39 -10.45 -3.02 3.78
N LEU A 40 -11.69 -2.84 4.28
CA LEU A 40 -12.72 -3.89 4.25
C LEU A 40 -13.05 -4.34 2.82
N THR A 41 -13.06 -3.41 1.87
CA THR A 41 -13.37 -3.72 0.47
C THR A 41 -12.24 -4.49 -0.22
N ASN A 42 -10.98 -4.32 0.24
CA ASN A 42 -9.80 -4.85 -0.43
C ASN A 42 -9.12 -6.01 0.34
N ILE A 43 -9.56 -6.32 1.56
CA ILE A 43 -8.91 -7.29 2.46
C ILE A 43 -8.76 -8.67 1.83
N ASN A 44 -9.78 -9.16 1.13
CA ASN A 44 -9.74 -10.47 0.48
C ASN A 44 -8.71 -10.52 -0.65
N TRP A 45 -8.55 -9.42 -1.39
CA TRP A 45 -7.51 -9.33 -2.39
C TRP A 45 -6.14 -9.31 -1.73
N ILE A 46 -5.92 -8.47 -0.72
CA ILE A 46 -4.68 -8.40 0.04
C ILE A 46 -4.33 -9.81 0.56
N LYS A 47 -5.24 -10.49 1.27
CA LYS A 47 -5.04 -11.87 1.74
C LYS A 47 -4.64 -12.86 0.65
N ASN A 48 -5.19 -12.76 -0.55
CA ASN A 48 -4.86 -13.65 -1.66
C ASN A 48 -3.46 -13.41 -2.21
N GLN A 49 -3.02 -12.16 -2.20
CA GLN A 49 -1.67 -11.76 -2.60
C GLN A 49 -0.59 -12.17 -1.59
N LEU A 50 -0.94 -12.22 -0.30
CA LEU A 50 -0.03 -12.49 0.81
C LEU A 50 0.34 -13.97 1.01
N LYS A 51 -0.01 -14.87 0.09
CA LYS A 51 0.13 -16.32 0.32
C LYS A 51 1.57 -16.82 0.25
N ASN A 52 2.46 -16.19 -0.54
CA ASN A 52 3.79 -16.76 -0.85
C ASN A 52 4.98 -15.78 -0.76
N LYS A 53 4.78 -14.49 -0.48
CA LYS A 53 5.85 -13.47 -0.44
C LYS A 53 5.71 -12.55 0.78
N VAL A 54 6.84 -12.00 1.26
CA VAL A 54 6.83 -10.95 2.30
C VAL A 54 6.36 -9.64 1.65
N VAL A 55 5.28 -9.06 2.17
CA VAL A 55 4.73 -7.79 1.66
C VAL A 55 4.67 -6.78 2.80
N ASN A 56 5.09 -5.55 2.51
CA ASN A 56 4.98 -4.44 3.45
C ASN A 56 3.58 -3.83 3.31
N VAL A 57 2.78 -3.85 4.37
CA VAL A 57 1.47 -3.20 4.39
C VAL A 57 1.55 -1.97 5.29
N ILE A 58 1.25 -0.81 4.72
CA ILE A 58 1.21 0.49 5.37
C ILE A 58 -0.27 0.88 5.51
N MET A 59 -0.79 0.79 6.73
CA MET A 59 -2.19 1.08 7.04
C MET A 59 -2.33 2.51 7.55
N VAL A 60 -3.23 3.26 6.91
CA VAL A 60 -3.58 4.63 7.29
C VAL A 60 -4.84 4.60 8.14
N GLY A 61 -4.74 4.96 9.43
CA GLY A 61 -5.89 5.09 10.33
C GLY A 61 -5.70 4.49 11.72
N GLU A 62 -6.71 4.68 12.58
CA GLU A 62 -6.62 4.43 14.04
C GLU A 62 -7.03 3.00 14.45
N HIS A 63 -7.63 2.22 13.55
CA HIS A 63 -8.19 0.89 13.88
C HIS A 63 -7.33 -0.26 13.36
N LEU A 64 -6.02 -0.18 13.58
CA LEU A 64 -5.06 -1.23 13.22
C LEU A 64 -5.43 -2.61 13.78
N ASN A 65 -5.98 -2.62 14.99
CA ASN A 65 -6.34 -3.84 15.71
C ASN A 65 -7.40 -4.67 15.00
N ASP A 66 -8.26 -4.05 14.17
CA ASP A 66 -9.27 -4.75 13.38
C ASP A 66 -8.64 -5.48 12.18
N PHE A 67 -7.45 -5.04 11.76
CA PHE A 67 -6.71 -5.61 10.63
C PHE A 67 -5.76 -6.72 11.03
N VAL A 68 -5.18 -6.67 12.22
CA VAL A 68 -4.18 -7.65 12.69
C VAL A 68 -4.69 -9.10 12.55
N PRO A 69 -5.92 -9.48 12.96
CA PRO A 69 -6.42 -10.83 12.81
C PRO A 69 -6.52 -11.30 11.35
N GLU A 70 -6.74 -10.37 10.42
CA GLU A 70 -6.95 -10.65 9.00
C GLU A 70 -5.65 -11.00 8.26
N ILE A 71 -4.52 -10.52 8.77
CA ILE A 71 -3.18 -10.78 8.22
C ILE A 71 -2.30 -11.63 9.15
N GLN A 72 -2.83 -12.02 10.31
CA GLN A 72 -2.18 -12.93 11.23
C GLN A 72 -1.79 -14.21 10.48
N GLU A 73 -0.60 -14.75 10.75
CA GLU A 73 -0.07 -15.95 10.08
C GLU A 73 0.25 -15.77 8.58
N ARG A 74 0.43 -14.52 8.13
CA ARG A 74 0.96 -14.18 6.81
C ARG A 74 2.34 -13.54 6.93
N ASN A 75 3.09 -13.59 5.84
CA ASN A 75 4.38 -12.92 5.71
C ASN A 75 4.16 -11.41 5.48
N VAL A 76 3.70 -10.69 6.51
CA VAL A 76 3.37 -9.26 6.40
C VAL A 76 4.13 -8.47 7.45
N LEU A 77 4.76 -7.39 7.02
CA LEU A 77 5.23 -6.33 7.90
C LEU A 77 4.19 -5.21 7.88
N LEU A 78 3.57 -4.93 9.03
CA LEU A 78 2.51 -3.93 9.15
C LEU A 78 3.03 -2.65 9.80
N PHE A 79 2.80 -1.52 9.13
CA PHE A 79 3.06 -0.18 9.65
C PHE A 79 1.74 0.58 9.83
N ALA A 80 1.54 1.19 10.98
CA ALA A 80 0.45 2.13 11.21
C ALA A 80 0.95 3.55 11.01
N VAL A 81 0.22 4.33 10.21
CA VAL A 81 0.51 5.75 9.96
C VAL A 81 -0.76 6.57 10.16
N ASN A 82 -0.59 7.84 10.52
CA ASN A 82 -1.70 8.74 10.84
C ASN A 82 -2.32 9.38 9.59
N SER A 83 -1.62 9.33 8.45
CA SER A 83 -2.10 9.93 7.20
C SER A 83 -1.58 9.19 5.96
N PHE A 84 -2.27 9.41 4.83
CA PHE A 84 -1.85 8.83 3.55
C PHE A 84 -0.49 9.38 3.11
N SER A 85 -0.26 10.68 3.32
CA SER A 85 1.04 11.33 3.05
C SER A 85 2.17 10.72 3.86
N GLU A 86 1.95 10.40 5.14
CA GLU A 86 2.95 9.73 5.99
C GLU A 86 3.26 8.32 5.45
N GLY A 87 2.24 7.59 5.00
CA GLY A 87 2.42 6.29 4.37
C GLY A 87 3.22 6.36 3.06
N VAL A 88 2.97 7.39 2.24
CA VAL A 88 3.74 7.64 1.01
C VAL A 88 5.20 7.96 1.35
N GLN A 89 5.47 8.84 2.32
CA GLN A 89 6.84 9.16 2.74
C GLN A 89 7.59 7.93 3.27
N LEU A 90 6.92 7.06 4.04
CA LEU A 90 7.53 5.82 4.53
C LEU A 90 7.90 4.87 3.37
N ALA A 91 7.03 4.77 2.36
CA ALA A 91 7.29 3.96 1.17
C ALA A 91 8.49 4.49 0.37
N VAL A 92 8.58 5.81 0.18
CA VAL A 92 9.72 6.47 -0.50
C VAL A 92 11.03 6.25 0.24
N LYS A 93 11.04 6.39 1.57
CA LYS A 93 12.23 6.09 2.39
C LYS A 93 12.68 4.64 2.32
N SER A 94 11.81 3.76 1.84
CA SER A 94 12.07 2.33 1.68
C SER A 94 12.41 1.93 0.23
N HIS A 95 12.73 2.89 -0.66
CA HIS A 95 13.04 2.66 -2.08
C HIS A 95 14.18 1.65 -2.35
N ARG A 96 15.00 1.32 -1.35
CA ARG A 96 16.08 0.30 -1.48
C ARG A 96 15.58 -1.13 -1.45
N ILE A 97 14.37 -1.35 -0.94
CA ILE A 97 13.77 -2.69 -0.74
C ILE A 97 12.36 -2.77 -1.29
N ILE A 98 11.78 -1.66 -1.74
CA ILE A 98 10.43 -1.59 -2.30
C ILE A 98 10.50 -0.97 -3.70
N ASP A 99 10.16 -1.77 -4.70
CA ASP A 99 10.14 -1.39 -6.12
C ASP A 99 8.75 -0.88 -6.53
N ASN A 100 7.69 -1.40 -5.92
CA ASN A 100 6.31 -1.08 -6.28
C ASN A 100 5.52 -0.62 -5.05
N VAL A 101 4.69 0.42 -5.21
CA VAL A 101 3.78 0.91 -4.18
C VAL A 101 2.36 0.95 -4.72
N ILE A 102 1.45 0.23 -4.08
CA ILE A 102 0.04 0.19 -4.46
C ILE A 102 -0.77 1.02 -3.47
N CYS A 103 -1.39 2.09 -3.95
CA CYS A 103 -2.21 2.99 -3.16
C CYS A 103 -3.71 2.66 -3.34
N PHE A 104 -4.33 2.17 -2.27
CA PHE A 104 -5.79 1.99 -2.16
C PHE A 104 -6.42 3.23 -1.51
N CYS A 105 -6.81 4.17 -2.35
CA CYS A 105 -7.51 5.38 -1.97
C CYS A 105 -8.45 5.80 -3.11
N ASP A 106 -9.68 6.22 -2.84
CA ASP A 106 -10.54 6.74 -3.91
C ASP A 106 -10.28 8.23 -4.19
N ASP A 107 -9.76 8.96 -3.20
CA ASP A 107 -9.43 10.38 -3.31
C ASP A 107 -7.98 10.58 -3.77
N LYS A 108 -7.80 10.98 -5.03
CA LYS A 108 -6.47 11.24 -5.59
C LYS A 108 -5.75 12.42 -4.95
N SER A 109 -6.45 13.34 -4.30
CA SER A 109 -5.84 14.49 -3.65
C SER A 109 -5.01 14.12 -2.41
N LEU A 110 -5.29 12.96 -1.79
CA LEU A 110 -4.53 12.44 -0.65
C LEU A 110 -3.17 11.86 -1.06
N MET A 111 -2.95 11.65 -2.36
CA MET A 111 -1.69 11.21 -2.95
C MET A 111 -0.93 12.43 -3.48
N ASP A 112 -0.63 13.38 -2.59
CA ASP A 112 0.17 14.55 -2.90
C ASP A 112 1.67 14.22 -2.79
N PHE A 113 2.35 14.25 -3.94
CA PHE A 113 3.78 13.96 -4.05
C PHE A 113 4.66 15.22 -4.02
N SER A 114 4.06 16.42 -3.89
CA SER A 114 4.78 17.70 -4.01
C SER A 114 5.83 17.96 -2.93
N ASN A 115 5.69 17.33 -1.76
CA ASN A 115 6.57 17.52 -0.59
C ASN A 115 7.39 16.26 -0.25
N ILE A 116 7.62 15.38 -1.22
CA ILE A 116 8.42 14.17 -0.99
C ILE A 116 9.90 14.51 -1.06
N SER A 117 10.59 14.22 0.04
CA SER A 117 12.05 14.21 0.10
C SER A 117 12.56 12.78 -0.01
N GLU A 118 13.53 12.55 -0.89
CA GLU A 118 14.29 11.30 -0.97
C GLU A 118 15.42 11.23 0.08
N GLU A 119 15.67 12.33 0.81
CA GLU A 119 16.70 12.46 1.86
C GLU A 119 16.35 11.83 3.21
#